data_AF-B8XRA8-F1
#
_entry.id   AF-B8XRA8-F1
#
_cell.length_a   1.000
_cell.length_b   1.000
_cell.length_c   1.000
_cell.angle_alpha   90.00
_cell.angle_beta   90.00
_cell.angle_gamma   90.00
#
_symmetry.space_group_name_H-M   'P 1'
#
loop_
_entity.id
_entity.type
_entity.pdbx_description
1 polymer ?
#
loop_
_entity_poly.entity_id
_entity_poly.type
_entity_poly.pdbx_seq_one_letter_code
_entity_poly.pdbx_strand_id
1 'polypeptide(L)' 'EQYGMTAFEITDDVFQSKQAVVFEEAGNRMPAIKAIMAATLG' A
#
# COMPACT_ATOMS: atom_id res chain seq x y z
N GLU A 1 -18.21 -17.89 -5.26
CA GLU A 1 -19.56 -17.82 -5.88
C GLU A 1 -20.66 -17.25 -4.96
N GLN A 2 -20.56 -17.32 -3.62
CA GLN A 2 -21.66 -16.91 -2.71
C GLN A 2 -22.08 -15.42 -2.72
N TYR A 3 -21.29 -14.51 -3.30
CA TYR A 3 -21.60 -13.07 -3.28
C TYR A 3 -21.58 -12.40 -4.66
N GLY A 4 -21.30 -13.16 -5.73
CA GLY A 4 -21.31 -12.65 -7.12
C GLY A 4 -20.37 -11.48 -7.44
N MET A 5 -19.61 -10.96 -6.47
CA MET A 5 -18.71 -9.82 -6.62
C MET A 5 -17.28 -10.29 -6.81
N THR A 6 -16.59 -9.68 -7.77
CA THR A 6 -15.17 -9.97 -8.10
C THR A 6 -14.20 -9.15 -7.25
N ALA A 7 -14.66 -8.06 -6.62
CA ALA A 7 -13.89 -7.15 -5.80
C ALA A 7 -14.80 -6.41 -4.80
N PHE A 8 -14.23 -5.89 -3.70
CA PHE A 8 -14.96 -5.18 -2.64
C PHE A 8 -14.51 -3.71 -2.49
N GLU A 9 -13.28 -3.47 -2.03
CA GLU A 9 -12.78 -2.11 -1.78
C GLU A 9 -12.03 -1.52 -2.97
N ILE A 10 -11.40 -2.37 -3.78
CA ILE A 10 -10.64 -1.97 -4.96
C ILE A 10 -10.70 -3.08 -6.02
N THR A 11 -10.82 -2.70 -7.28
CA THR A 11 -10.80 -3.65 -8.41
C THR A 11 -9.38 -3.96 -8.85
N ASP A 12 -9.16 -5.13 -9.44
CA ASP A 12 -7.85 -5.54 -9.98
C ASP A 12 -7.32 -4.57 -11.04
N ASP A 13 -8.21 -4.05 -11.89
CA ASP A 13 -7.86 -3.08 -12.93
C ASP A 13 -7.22 -1.82 -12.33
N VAL A 14 -7.74 -1.33 -11.20
CA VAL A 14 -7.19 -0.15 -10.50
C VAL A 14 -5.94 -0.53 -9.71
N PHE A 15 -5.95 -1.68 -9.03
CA PHE A 15 -4.83 -2.17 -8.24
C PHE A 15 -3.56 -2.39 -9.07
N GLN A 16 -3.72 -2.80 -10.33
CA GLN A 16 -2.60 -3.03 -11.27
C GLN A 16 -2.42 -1.87 -12.27
N SER A 17 -3.18 -0.78 -12.12
CA SER A 17 -3.10 0.37 -13.03
C SER A 17 -1.79 1.15 -12.87
N LYS A 18 -1.52 2.05 -13.83
CA LYS A 18 -0.39 3.00 -13.74
C LYS A 18 -0.54 4.02 -12.60
N GLN A 19 -1.75 4.17 -12.07
CA GLN A 19 -2.09 5.04 -10.96
C GLN A 19 -1.83 4.36 -9.61
N ALA A 20 -1.55 3.05 -9.59
CA ALA A 20 -1.29 2.30 -8.36
C ALA A 20 0.07 2.65 -7.77
N VAL A 21 0.05 3.31 -6.61
CA VAL A 21 1.25 3.67 -5.82
C VAL A 21 1.44 2.78 -4.58
N VAL A 22 0.61 1.76 -4.42
CA VAL A 22 0.55 0.91 -3.21
C VAL A 22 1.88 0.21 -2.91
N PHE A 23 2.68 -0.14 -3.93
CA PHE A 23 4.00 -0.75 -3.73
C PHE A 23 5.06 0.27 -3.30
N GLU A 24 4.98 1.51 -3.80
CA GLU A 24 5.84 2.61 -3.34
C GLU A 24 5.51 2.95 -1.88
N GLU A 25 4.21 3.06 -1.54
CA GLU A 25 3.75 3.28 -0.17
C GLU A 25 4.23 2.18 0.77
N ALA A 26 4.08 0.91 0.37
CA ALA A 26 4.56 -0.23 1.15
C ALA A 26 6.08 -0.20 1.34
N GLY A 27 6.84 0.11 0.28
CA GLY A 27 8.29 0.27 0.32
C GLY A 27 8.73 1.40 1.25
N ASN A 28 7.99 2.51 1.27
CA ASN A 28 8.26 3.67 2.09
C ASN A 28 8.02 3.45 3.59
N ARG A 29 7.36 2.36 4.00
CA ARG A 29 7.18 2.02 5.42
C ARG A 29 8.51 1.91 6.17
N MET A 30 9.47 1.15 5.60
CA MET A 30 10.78 0.92 6.24
C MET A 30 11.62 2.20 6.41
N PRO A 31 11.88 3.02 5.37
CA PRO A 31 12.66 4.24 5.52
C PRO A 31 11.93 5.27 6.40
N ALA A 32 10.60 5.37 6.35
CA ALA A 32 9.84 6.27 7.21
C ALA A 32 9.95 5.88 8.70
N ILE A 33 9.78 4.60 9.03
CA ILE A 33 9.98 4.08 10.40
C ILE A 33 11.41 4.35 10.86
N LYS A 34 12.40 4.11 10.00
CA LYS A 34 13.81 4.42 10.31
C LYS A 34 14.02 5.90 10.63
N ALA A 35 13.42 6.80 9.86
CA ALA A 35 13.50 8.23 10.11
C ALA A 35 12.88 8.60 11.46
N ILE A 36 11.72 8.04 11.80
CA ILE A 36 11.08 8.25 13.10
C ILE A 36 11.98 7.74 14.23
N MET A 37 12.53 6.54 14.12
CA MET A 37 13.44 5.98 15.12
C MET A 37 14.70 6.83 15.28
N ALA A 38 15.30 7.27 14.18
CA ALA A 38 16.48 8.15 14.22
C ALA A 38 16.15 9.51 14.87
N ALA A 39 14.98 10.08 14.62
CA ALA A 39 14.59 11.37 15.19
C ALA A 39 14.21 11.30 16.68
N THR A 40 13.82 10.12 17.18
CA THR A 40 13.29 9.96 18.55
C THR A 40 14.23 9.21 19.49
N LEU A 41 15.09 8.34 18.95
CA LEU A 41 16.00 7.46 19.72
C LEU A 41 17.48 7.64 19.34
N GLY A 42 17.80 8.52 18.39
CA GLY A 42 19.16 8.79 17.90
C GLY A 42 19.95 9.81 18.70
#